data_AF-A0A0A7GJJ7-F1
#
_entry.id   AF-A0A0A7GJJ7-F1
#
_cell.length_a   1.000
_cell.length_b   1.000
_cell.length_c   1.000
_cell.angle_alpha   90.00
_cell.angle_beta   90.00
_cell.angle_gamma   90.00
#
_symmetry.space_group_name_H-M   'P 1'
#
loop_
_entity.id
_entity.type
_entity.pdbx_description
1 polymer ?
#
loop_
_entity_poly.entity_id
_entity_poly.type
_entity_poly.pdbx_seq_one_letter_code
_entity_poly.pdbx_strand_id
1 'polypeptide(L)'
;MAKVYSFSVPDSETQLISILDELKARKALSHEVVRILKVFYQGSNHNRELISKELMTLLEIKNKLEEFMKWKEEIEPKILEMEEKLKEKQEKEEIEKNLPLIRKLREVVFDDIHEIMNNGKIVSPEQAIKARLTTFATEHKLNYPDARDLFFKAFPELKGELGGRL
;
A
#
# COMPACT_ATOMS: atom_id res chain seq x y z
N MET A 1 -24.99 4.87 29.67
CA MET A 1 -25.42 4.48 31.03
C MET A 1 -25.21 2.99 31.20
N ALA A 2 -24.53 2.55 32.27
CA ALA A 2 -24.41 1.14 32.59
C ALA A 2 -25.75 0.63 33.16
N LYS A 3 -26.25 -0.51 32.66
CA LYS A 3 -27.40 -1.19 33.25
C LYS A 3 -26.89 -2.16 34.31
N VAL A 4 -27.45 -2.09 35.52
CA VAL A 4 -27.08 -2.98 36.64
C VAL A 4 -28.09 -4.11 36.71
N TYR A 5 -27.58 -5.34 36.68
CA TYR A 5 -28.37 -6.56 36.84
C TYR A 5 -27.85 -7.31 38.07
N SER A 6 -28.76 -7.85 38.89
CA SER A 6 -28.44 -8.61 40.09
C SER A 6 -29.09 -9.98 40.01
N PHE A 7 -28.35 -11.01 40.41
CA PHE A 7 -28.78 -12.40 40.37
C PHE A 7 -28.37 -13.07 41.69
N SER A 8 -29.26 -13.88 42.25
CA SER A 8 -29.00 -14.68 43.45
C SER A 8 -28.64 -16.12 43.06
N VAL A 9 -27.61 -16.68 43.68
CA VAL A 9 -27.23 -18.09 43.54
C VAL A 9 -27.63 -18.83 44.83
N PRO A 10 -28.33 -19.97 44.75
CA PRO A 10 -28.68 -20.75 45.93
C PRO A 10 -27.43 -21.24 46.69
N ASP A 11 -27.48 -21.22 48.03
CA ASP A 11 -26.36 -21.63 48.89
C ASP A 11 -25.94 -23.11 48.70
N SER A 12 -26.84 -23.93 48.14
CA SER A 12 -26.54 -25.32 47.77
C SER A 12 -25.51 -25.45 46.65
N GLU A 13 -25.32 -24.41 45.84
CA GLU A 13 -24.40 -24.39 44.69
C GLU A 13 -23.00 -23.93 45.08
N THR A 14 -22.43 -24.56 46.11
CA THR A 14 -21.14 -24.16 46.73
C THR A 14 -19.98 -24.07 45.74
N GLN A 15 -19.94 -24.96 44.74
CA GLN A 15 -18.92 -24.94 43.68
C GLN A 15 -19.08 -23.73 42.76
N LEU A 16 -20.29 -23.39 42.37
CA LEU A 16 -20.57 -22.23 41.54
C LEU A 16 -20.24 -20.94 42.29
N ILE A 17 -20.58 -20.86 43.58
CA ILE A 17 -20.23 -19.72 44.44
C ILE A 17 -18.71 -19.53 44.46
N SER A 18 -17.94 -20.60 44.67
CA SER A 18 -16.47 -20.54 44.65
C SER A 18 -15.93 -20.02 43.31
N ILE A 19 -16.47 -20.50 42.18
CA ILE A 19 -16.06 -20.06 40.84
C ILE A 19 -16.37 -18.57 40.63
N LEU A 20 -17.54 -18.11 41.07
CA LEU A 20 -17.95 -16.72 40.95
C LEU A 20 -17.08 -15.79 41.81
N ASP A 21 -16.71 -16.23 43.02
CA ASP A 21 -15.81 -15.49 43.90
C ASP A 21 -14.40 -15.38 43.31
N GLU A 22 -13.87 -16.43 42.70
CA GLU A 22 -12.59 -16.38 41.98
C GLU A 22 -12.63 -15.41 40.79
N LEU A 23 -13.69 -15.46 39.98
CA LEU A 23 -13.86 -14.57 38.84
C LEU A 23 -14.06 -13.11 39.27
N LYS A 24 -14.72 -12.88 40.40
CA LYS A 24 -14.87 -11.56 41.02
C LYS A 24 -13.52 -11.05 41.52
N ALA A 25 -12.73 -11.87 42.21
CA ALA A 25 -11.39 -11.51 42.67
C ALA A 25 -10.46 -11.12 41.51
N ARG A 26 -10.60 -11.79 40.36
CA ARG A 26 -9.85 -11.49 39.12
C ARG A 26 -10.42 -10.35 38.29
N LYS A 27 -11.50 -9.69 38.74
CA LYS A 27 -12.25 -8.66 37.98
C LYS A 27 -12.68 -9.11 36.57
N ALA A 28 -12.84 -10.41 36.35
CA ALA A 28 -13.19 -11.01 35.06
C ALA A 28 -14.67 -11.39 34.96
N LEU A 29 -15.41 -11.34 36.08
CA LEU A 29 -16.79 -11.80 36.16
C LEU A 29 -17.73 -11.12 35.14
N SER A 30 -17.61 -9.80 34.95
CA SER A 30 -18.44 -9.06 33.99
C SER A 30 -18.16 -9.49 32.55
N HIS A 31 -16.89 -9.72 32.21
CA HIS A 31 -16.48 -10.21 30.90
C HIS A 31 -17.06 -11.61 30.64
N GLU A 32 -16.98 -12.48 31.64
CA GLU A 32 -17.45 -13.87 31.55
C GLU A 32 -18.97 -13.96 31.42
N VAL A 33 -19.71 -13.15 32.18
CA VAL A 33 -21.18 -13.07 32.07
C VAL A 33 -21.59 -12.56 30.68
N VAL A 34 -20.95 -11.50 30.18
CA VAL A 34 -21.22 -10.97 28.84
C VAL A 34 -20.89 -12.00 27.77
N ARG A 35 -19.79 -12.75 27.93
CA ARG A 35 -19.38 -13.84 27.04
C ARG A 35 -20.45 -14.92 26.96
N ILE A 36 -20.93 -15.41 28.10
CA ILE A 36 -21.99 -16.44 28.17
C ILE A 36 -23.30 -15.93 27.54
N LEU A 37 -23.70 -14.69 27.83
CA LEU A 37 -24.92 -14.12 27.26
C LEU A 37 -24.84 -13.94 25.74
N LYS A 38 -23.68 -13.51 25.21
CA LYS A 38 -23.45 -13.47 23.76
C LYS A 38 -23.58 -14.85 23.13
N VAL A 39 -23.00 -15.87 23.76
CA VAL A 39 -23.09 -17.26 23.31
C VAL A 39 -24.54 -17.77 23.32
N PHE A 40 -25.29 -17.49 24.38
CA PHE A 40 -26.70 -17.91 24.45
C PHE A 40 -27.56 -17.22 23.39
N TYR A 41 -27.29 -15.94 23.10
CA TYR A 41 -28.02 -15.17 22.10
C TYR A 41 -27.61 -15.52 20.66
N GLN A 42 -26.34 -15.85 20.43
CA GLN A 42 -25.83 -16.22 19.10
C GLN A 42 -26.04 -17.71 18.79
N GLY A 43 -26.14 -18.56 19.81
CA GLY A 43 -26.32 -20.01 19.71
C GLY A 43 -27.78 -20.46 19.63
N SER A 44 -28.76 -19.55 19.59
CA SER A 44 -30.19 -19.87 19.66
C SER A 44 -30.78 -20.49 18.39
N ASN A 45 -29.98 -21.16 17.55
CA ASN A 45 -30.54 -21.96 16.46
C ASN A 45 -30.19 -23.44 16.46
N HIS A 46 -29.11 -23.95 17.02
CA HIS A 46 -28.86 -25.42 16.97
C HIS A 46 -28.15 -25.92 18.24
N ASN A 47 -28.81 -26.87 18.93
CA ASN A 47 -28.34 -27.72 20.02
C ASN A 47 -27.69 -27.05 21.25
N ARG A 48 -28.48 -26.99 22.33
CA ARG A 48 -28.06 -26.60 23.69
C ARG A 48 -27.10 -27.59 24.37
N GLU A 49 -26.77 -28.71 23.73
CA GLU A 49 -25.85 -29.72 24.24
C GLU A 49 -24.56 -29.69 23.40
N LEU A 50 -23.43 -29.45 24.07
CA LEU A 50 -22.07 -29.34 23.52
C LEU A 50 -21.75 -28.09 22.67
N ILE A 51 -21.55 -26.97 23.36
CA ILE A 51 -20.65 -25.94 22.87
C ILE A 51 -19.22 -26.45 23.09
N SER A 52 -18.66 -27.13 22.10
CA SER A 52 -17.28 -27.60 22.16
C SER A 52 -16.29 -26.41 22.13
N LYS A 53 -15.10 -26.59 22.70
CA LYS A 53 -14.02 -25.59 22.63
C LYS A 53 -13.65 -25.24 21.17
N GLU A 54 -13.86 -26.16 20.22
CA GLU A 54 -13.64 -25.88 18.80
C GLU A 54 -14.67 -24.88 18.25
N LEU A 55 -15.95 -25.00 18.60
CA LEU A 55 -16.99 -24.06 18.16
C LEU A 55 -16.73 -22.64 18.69
N MET A 56 -16.23 -22.55 19.93
CA MET A 56 -15.85 -21.28 20.56
C MET A 56 -14.67 -20.62 19.83
N THR A 57 -13.61 -21.40 19.56
CA THR A 57 -12.45 -20.92 18.78
C THR A 57 -12.87 -20.46 17.38
N LEU A 58 -13.79 -21.18 16.74
CA LEU A 58 -14.28 -20.87 15.40
C LEU A 58 -15.06 -19.55 15.36
N LEU A 59 -15.92 -19.28 16.35
CA LEU A 59 -16.66 -18.03 16.45
C LEU A 59 -15.74 -16.83 16.74
N GLU A 60 -14.74 -17.00 17.60
CA GLU A 60 -13.73 -15.97 17.86
C GLU A 60 -12.92 -15.64 16.60
N ILE A 61 -12.51 -16.65 15.84
CA ILE A 61 -11.82 -16.45 14.56
C ILE A 61 -12.72 -15.70 13.58
N LYS A 62 -14.00 -16.09 13.45
CA LYS A 62 -14.95 -15.40 12.57
C LYS A 62 -15.12 -13.93 12.92
N ASN A 63 -15.27 -13.59 14.20
CA ASN A 63 -15.40 -12.20 14.64
C ASN A 63 -14.12 -11.39 14.34
N LYS A 64 -12.94 -11.96 14.59
CA LYS A 64 -11.67 -11.29 14.25
C LYS A 64 -11.53 -11.07 12.75
N LEU A 65 -12.03 -12.01 11.94
CA LEU A 65 -12.03 -11.91 10.48
C LEU A 65 -12.97 -10.79 10.00
N GLU A 66 -14.17 -10.68 10.57
CA GLU A 66 -15.09 -9.59 10.26
C GLU A 66 -14.54 -8.22 10.68
N GLU A 67 -13.90 -8.12 11.84
CA GLU A 67 -13.23 -6.90 12.27
C GLU A 67 -12.08 -6.53 11.33
N PHE A 68 -11.26 -7.51 10.91
CA PHE A 68 -10.19 -7.30 9.95
C PHE A 68 -10.72 -6.80 8.60
N MET A 69 -11.81 -7.38 8.11
CA MET A 69 -12.43 -6.95 6.84
C MET A 69 -12.90 -5.50 6.90
N LYS A 70 -13.50 -5.06 8.02
CA LYS A 70 -13.87 -3.65 8.22
C LYS A 70 -12.66 -2.72 8.26
N TRP A 71 -11.60 -3.14 8.97
CA TRP A 71 -10.34 -2.39 9.01
C TRP A 71 -9.72 -2.27 7.62
N LYS A 72 -9.77 -3.35 6.83
CA LYS A 72 -9.30 -3.37 5.45
C LYS A 72 -10.09 -2.38 4.60
N GLU A 73 -11.42 -2.42 4.65
CA GLU A 73 -12.29 -1.50 3.89
C GLU A 73 -12.05 -0.02 4.24
N GLU A 74 -11.65 0.29 5.48
CA GLU A 74 -11.36 1.67 5.89
C GLU A 74 -9.94 2.14 5.50
N ILE A 75 -8.96 1.23 5.56
CA ILE A 75 -7.54 1.59 5.40
C ILE A 75 -7.07 1.46 3.95
N GLU A 76 -7.53 0.45 3.22
CA GLU A 76 -7.16 0.22 1.82
C GLU A 76 -7.37 1.46 0.92
N PRO A 77 -8.51 2.19 0.99
CA PRO A 77 -8.66 3.43 0.21
C PRO A 77 -7.68 4.54 0.63
N LYS A 78 -7.35 4.65 1.93
CA LYS A 78 -6.37 5.64 2.42
C LYS A 78 -4.96 5.33 1.92
N ILE A 79 -4.61 4.04 1.81
CA ILE A 79 -3.34 3.59 1.24
C ILE A 79 -3.29 3.98 -0.24
N LEU A 80 -4.32 3.67 -1.01
CA LEU A 80 -4.40 4.01 -2.44
C LEU A 80 -4.27 5.52 -2.67
N GLU A 81 -4.97 6.34 -1.87
CA GLU A 81 -4.89 7.80 -1.96
C GLU A 81 -3.48 8.32 -1.64
N MET A 82 -2.79 7.72 -0.66
CA MET A 82 -1.40 8.08 -0.34
C MET A 82 -0.41 7.64 -1.42
N GLU A 83 -0.60 6.46 -2.00
CA GLU A 83 0.21 5.97 -3.12
C GLU A 83 0.09 6.90 -4.34
N GLU A 84 -1.13 7.32 -4.67
CA GLU A 84 -1.40 8.25 -5.77
C GLU A 84 -0.73 9.61 -5.52
N LYS A 85 -0.88 10.17 -4.32
CA LYS A 85 -0.22 11.43 -3.93
C LYS A 85 1.30 11.33 -3.98
N LEU A 86 1.87 10.21 -3.55
CA LEU A 86 3.31 9.98 -3.61
C LEU A 86 3.80 9.89 -5.05
N LYS A 87 3.06 9.21 -5.93
CA LYS A 87 3.38 9.11 -7.35
C LYS A 87 3.38 10.48 -8.02
N GLU A 88 2.34 11.29 -7.81
CA GLU A 88 2.28 12.66 -8.35
C GLU A 88 3.42 13.55 -7.84
N LYS A 89 3.79 13.41 -6.57
CA LYS A 89 4.88 14.17 -5.97
C LYS A 89 6.24 13.74 -6.52
N GLN A 90 6.46 12.44 -6.69
CA GLN A 90 7.66 11.91 -7.33
C GLN A 90 7.78 12.37 -8.77
N GLU A 91 6.70 12.32 -9.56
CA GLU A 91 6.69 12.82 -10.94
C GLU A 91 7.02 14.32 -11.01
N LYS A 92 6.47 15.14 -10.11
CA LYS A 92 6.77 16.58 -10.04
C LYS A 92 8.23 16.86 -9.64
N GLU A 93 8.73 16.18 -8.61
CA GLU A 93 10.12 16.33 -8.18
C GLU A 93 11.11 15.84 -9.25
N GLU A 94 10.75 14.79 -9.98
CA GLU A 94 11.57 14.25 -11.06
C GLU A 94 11.58 15.19 -12.27
N ILE A 95 10.45 15.84 -12.61
CA ILE A 95 10.40 16.89 -13.63
C ILE A 95 11.27 18.09 -13.21
N GLU A 96 11.17 18.55 -11.97
CA GLU A 96 11.97 19.68 -11.47
C GLU A 96 13.47 19.37 -11.42
N LYS A 97 13.86 18.18 -10.95
CA LYS A 97 15.27 17.75 -10.91
C LYS A 97 15.86 17.57 -12.30
N ASN A 98 15.05 17.12 -13.26
CA ASN A 98 15.51 16.84 -14.62
C ASN A 98 15.44 18.04 -15.56
N LEU A 99 14.70 19.10 -15.21
CA LEU A 99 14.58 20.31 -16.03
C LEU A 99 15.93 20.95 -16.42
N PRO A 100 16.92 21.06 -15.52
CA PRO A 100 18.26 21.54 -15.87
C PRO A 100 18.99 20.61 -16.85
N LEU A 101 18.83 19.29 -16.71
CA LEU A 101 19.44 18.30 -17.59
C LEU A 101 18.81 18.33 -18.99
N ILE A 102 17.49 18.49 -19.06
CA ILE A 102 16.73 18.65 -20.31
C ILE A 102 17.17 19.93 -21.04
N ARG A 103 17.31 21.05 -20.32
CA ARG A 103 17.85 22.29 -20.90
C ARG A 103 19.28 22.11 -21.41
N LYS A 104 20.15 21.47 -20.63
CA LYS A 104 21.54 21.20 -21.03
C LYS A 104 21.62 20.32 -22.28
N LEU A 105 20.77 19.32 -22.39
CA LEU A 105 20.66 18.50 -23.61
C LEU A 105 20.29 19.36 -24.82
N ARG A 106 19.31 20.25 -24.69
CA ARG A 106 18.81 21.08 -25.80
C ARG A 106 19.76 22.21 -26.20
N GLU A 107 20.38 22.86 -25.23
CA GLU A 107 21.10 24.13 -25.46
C GLU A 107 22.62 23.97 -25.55
N VAL A 108 23.16 22.81 -25.14
CA VAL A 108 24.62 22.61 -25.05
C VAL A 108 25.08 21.31 -25.73
N VAL A 109 24.37 20.21 -25.53
CA VAL A 109 24.82 18.89 -26.05
C VAL A 109 24.36 18.66 -27.50
N PHE A 110 23.18 19.19 -27.84
CA PHE A 110 22.49 18.99 -29.10
C PHE A 110 21.94 20.33 -29.66
N ASP A 111 22.67 21.42 -29.46
CA ASP A 111 22.37 22.70 -30.10
C ASP A 111 22.41 22.61 -31.65
N ASP A 112 23.18 21.66 -32.17
CA ASP A 112 23.33 21.31 -33.59
C ASP A 112 22.41 20.15 -34.05
N ILE A 113 21.38 19.77 -33.29
CA ILE A 113 20.57 18.56 -33.57
C ILE A 113 19.98 18.53 -34.99
N HIS A 114 19.51 19.67 -35.49
CA HIS A 114 18.94 19.76 -36.83
C HIS A 114 20.01 19.58 -37.92
N GLU A 115 21.25 20.02 -37.67
CA GLU A 115 22.37 19.79 -38.58
C GLU A 115 22.78 18.31 -38.58
N ILE A 116 22.80 17.66 -37.41
CA ILE A 116 23.06 16.22 -37.28
C ILE A 116 22.04 15.42 -38.09
N MET A 117 20.75 15.78 -37.98
CA MET A 117 19.67 15.10 -38.70
C MET A 117 19.75 15.32 -40.22
N ASN A 118 20.22 16.49 -40.67
CA ASN A 118 20.30 16.85 -42.10
C ASN A 118 21.61 16.40 -42.79
N ASN A 119 22.72 16.28 -42.06
CA ASN A 119 24.06 16.02 -42.61
C ASN A 119 24.49 14.54 -42.59
N GLY A 120 23.54 13.60 -42.59
CA GLY A 120 23.74 12.15 -42.44
C GLY A 120 24.56 11.41 -43.53
N LYS A 121 25.52 12.06 -44.18
CA LYS A 121 26.34 11.51 -45.27
C LYS A 121 27.58 10.75 -44.82
N ILE A 122 28.06 10.92 -43.58
CA ILE A 122 29.32 10.29 -43.09
C ILE A 122 29.09 9.36 -41.90
N VAL A 123 28.20 9.73 -40.96
CA VAL A 123 27.80 8.91 -39.80
C VAL A 123 26.28 8.98 -39.70
N SER A 124 25.63 7.87 -39.35
CA SER A 124 24.17 7.88 -39.20
C SER A 124 23.78 8.80 -38.03
N PRO A 125 22.73 9.63 -38.16
CA PRO A 125 22.30 10.52 -37.08
C PRO A 125 22.09 9.79 -35.75
N GLU A 126 21.59 8.55 -35.81
CA GLU A 126 21.39 7.69 -34.64
C GLU A 126 22.70 7.38 -33.92
N GLN A 127 23.76 7.07 -34.66
CA GLN A 127 25.07 6.76 -34.09
C GLN A 127 25.70 7.99 -33.43
N ALA A 128 25.58 9.15 -34.08
CA ALA A 128 26.08 10.42 -33.54
C ALA A 128 25.34 10.80 -32.24
N ILE A 129 24.02 10.68 -32.23
CA ILE A 129 23.18 10.96 -31.07
C ILE A 129 23.47 9.98 -29.94
N LYS A 130 23.56 8.68 -30.25
CA LYS A 130 23.88 7.64 -29.26
C LYS A 130 25.24 7.85 -28.61
N ALA A 131 26.26 8.21 -29.37
CA ALA A 131 27.59 8.49 -28.82
C ALA A 131 27.55 9.67 -27.84
N ARG A 132 26.92 10.79 -28.22
CA ARG A 132 26.79 11.98 -27.36
C ARG A 132 25.92 11.71 -26.13
N LEU A 133 24.84 10.95 -26.26
CA LEU A 133 24.00 10.55 -25.12
C LEU A 133 24.75 9.63 -24.15
N THR A 134 25.60 8.74 -24.65
CA THR A 134 26.43 7.88 -23.80
C THR A 134 27.44 8.71 -23.00
N THR A 135 28.06 9.70 -23.62
CA THR A 135 28.94 10.65 -22.93
C THR A 135 28.18 11.46 -21.89
N PHE A 136 27.02 12.03 -22.26
CA PHE A 136 26.17 12.78 -21.35
C PHE A 136 25.71 11.94 -20.15
N ALA A 137 25.30 10.69 -20.38
CA ALA A 137 24.92 9.76 -19.32
C ALA A 137 26.07 9.55 -18.32
N THR A 138 27.29 9.36 -18.84
CA THR A 138 28.50 9.16 -18.03
C THR A 138 28.84 10.40 -17.21
N GLU A 139 28.83 11.59 -17.81
CA GLU A 139 29.12 12.86 -17.14
C GLU A 139 28.13 13.18 -16.01
N HIS A 140 26.87 12.80 -16.20
CA HIS A 140 25.78 13.09 -15.26
C HIS A 140 25.41 11.91 -14.34
N LYS A 141 26.19 10.82 -14.36
CA LYS A 141 25.96 9.60 -13.56
C LYS A 141 24.57 8.99 -13.77
N LEU A 142 24.06 9.08 -15.00
CA LEU A 142 22.82 8.46 -15.44
C LEU A 142 23.14 7.16 -16.17
N ASN A 143 22.18 6.23 -16.20
CA ASN A 143 22.25 5.13 -17.16
C ASN A 143 21.83 5.64 -18.57
N TYR A 144 22.21 4.91 -19.62
CA TYR A 144 21.85 5.30 -20.99
C TYR A 144 20.33 5.38 -21.23
N PRO A 145 19.49 4.44 -20.74
CA PRO A 145 18.03 4.56 -20.81
C PRO A 145 17.48 5.88 -20.25
N ASP A 146 17.92 6.31 -19.08
CA ASP A 146 17.46 7.54 -18.43
C ASP A 146 17.88 8.76 -19.26
N ALA A 147 19.13 8.78 -19.76
CA ALA A 147 19.62 9.85 -20.64
C ALA A 147 18.84 9.92 -21.96
N ARG A 148 18.46 8.76 -22.52
CA ARG A 148 17.61 8.66 -23.71
C ARG A 148 16.19 9.19 -23.43
N ASP A 149 15.62 8.86 -22.28
CA ASP A 149 14.30 9.38 -21.91
C ASP A 149 14.33 10.90 -21.71
N LEU A 150 15.39 11.43 -21.12
CA LEU A 150 15.62 12.88 -21.04
C LEU A 150 15.80 13.53 -22.41
N PHE A 151 16.48 12.86 -23.34
CA PHE A 151 16.61 13.33 -24.73
C PHE A 151 15.25 13.46 -25.41
N PHE A 152 14.38 12.46 -25.30
CA PHE A 152 13.04 12.54 -25.87
C PHE A 152 12.10 13.50 -25.11
N LYS A 153 12.39 13.81 -23.85
CA LYS A 153 11.74 14.93 -23.14
C LYS A 153 12.23 16.30 -23.66
N ALA A 154 13.48 16.41 -24.11
CA ALA A 154 14.05 17.62 -24.70
C ALA A 154 13.64 17.83 -26.18
N PHE A 155 13.46 16.74 -26.92
CA PHE A 155 13.10 16.70 -28.35
C PHE A 155 11.96 15.72 -28.62
N PRO A 156 10.73 16.01 -28.14
CA PRO A 156 9.58 15.12 -28.28
C PRO A 156 9.22 14.81 -29.74
N GLU A 157 9.46 15.75 -30.64
CA GLU A 157 9.25 15.61 -32.10
C GLU A 157 10.10 14.48 -32.72
N LEU A 158 11.29 14.21 -32.18
CA LEU A 158 12.20 13.18 -32.70
C LEU A 158 11.85 11.77 -32.23
N LYS A 159 10.87 11.62 -31.32
CA LYS A 159 10.46 10.33 -30.78
C LYS A 159 9.85 9.41 -31.85
N GLY A 160 9.16 9.97 -32.84
CA GLY A 160 8.60 9.20 -33.96
C GLY A 160 9.67 8.69 -34.93
N GLU A 161 10.74 9.46 -35.14
CA GLU A 161 11.78 9.18 -36.12
C GLU A 161 12.88 8.26 -35.56
N LEU A 162 13.23 8.45 -34.29
CA LEU A 162 14.38 7.81 -33.64
C LEU A 162 13.99 6.85 -32.50
N GLY A 163 12.73 6.86 -32.06
CA GLY A 163 12.28 6.14 -30.87
C GLY A 163 12.45 4.63 -30.90
N GLY A 164 12.57 4.01 -32.08
CA GLY A 164 12.88 2.58 -32.24
C GLY A 164 14.34 2.28 -32.59
N ARG A 165 15.19 3.31 -32.77
CA ARG A 165 16.55 3.19 -33.32
C ARG A 165 17.66 3.66 -32.37
N LEU A 166 17.33 4.48 -31.38
CA LEU A 166 18.20 4.87 -30.26
C LEU A 166 18.07 3.90 -29.08
#